data_AF-A0A1D8AWY1-F1
#
_entry.id   AF-A0A1D8AWY1-F1
#
_cell.length_a   1.000
_cell.length_b   1.000
_cell.length_c   1.000
_cell.angle_alpha   90.00
_cell.angle_beta   90.00
_cell.angle_gamma   90.00
#
_symmetry.space_group_name_H-M   'P 1'
#
loop_
_entity.id
_entity.type
_entity.pdbx_description
1 polymer ?
#
loop_
_entity_poly.entity_id
_entity_poly.type
_entity_poly.pdbx_seq_one_letter_code
_entity_poly.pdbx_strand_id
1 'polypeptide(L)'
;MPKPGRRRQPASSPPALYAGLLLLTAWLGAVLALPPARAHDPAPPADALVHQGKPGPWGELEYSRIMIEPPDEFMPPDYTASAARWEFTGFDPVRLEDLLRNAALDATQLQGLLDPAIRTTTPTSLILRPPDDLVLHLSPESRAILYNTLARLPGNPLHQEPFRFRADLIDDWFEGSGVRTEIVTRIRQLLYRRGNSLLFSDPHLVLPALATATERVQLVKTLARKSTLLLKVRIKPDSDLESLARYWGGGRRRKDVRPLLLSLARHPGA
;
A
#
# COMPACT_ATOMS: atom_id res chain seq x y z
N MET A 1 -50.22 74.93 6.91
CA MET A 1 -50.35 76.08 5.97
C MET A 1 -48.95 76.65 5.75
N PRO A 2 -48.51 77.11 4.56
CA PRO A 2 -48.79 76.79 3.16
C PRO A 2 -47.52 76.39 2.34
N LYS A 3 -47.72 75.84 1.12
CA LYS A 3 -46.79 75.73 -0.04
C LYS A 3 -46.27 77.14 -0.46
N PRO A 4 -45.31 77.36 -1.41
CA PRO A 4 -44.86 76.55 -2.57
C PRO A 4 -43.31 76.54 -2.75
N GLY A 5 -42.63 75.72 -3.57
CA GLY A 5 -42.81 75.42 -4.99
C GLY A 5 -41.94 76.33 -5.86
N ARG A 6 -40.85 75.82 -6.46
CA ARG A 6 -40.40 76.19 -7.82
C ARG A 6 -39.31 75.26 -8.36
N ARG A 7 -39.61 74.68 -9.52
CA ARG A 7 -38.72 73.95 -10.44
C ARG A 7 -37.59 74.84 -10.95
N ARG A 8 -36.43 74.21 -11.22
CA ARG A 8 -35.60 74.43 -12.42
C ARG A 8 -34.55 73.30 -12.55
N GLN A 9 -34.74 72.44 -13.54
CA GLN A 9 -33.68 71.81 -14.36
C GLN A 9 -33.70 72.56 -15.72
N PRO A 10 -32.66 72.59 -16.57
CA PRO A 10 -31.77 71.46 -16.88
C PRO A 10 -30.28 71.79 -17.17
N ALA A 11 -29.41 70.76 -17.19
CA ALA A 11 -28.29 70.64 -18.15
C ALA A 11 -27.66 69.22 -18.08
N SER A 12 -27.79 68.51 -19.20
CA SER A 12 -26.99 67.39 -19.78
C SER A 12 -25.46 67.59 -19.65
N SER A 13 -24.51 66.65 -19.53
CA SER A 13 -24.27 65.19 -19.77
C SER A 13 -22.93 64.83 -19.04
N PRO A 14 -22.26 63.63 -19.12
CA PRO A 14 -22.54 62.31 -19.74
C PRO A 14 -22.43 61.11 -18.74
N PRO A 15 -22.59 59.83 -19.15
CA PRO A 15 -22.62 58.71 -18.23
C PRO A 15 -21.21 58.17 -17.93
N ALA A 16 -20.83 58.10 -16.65
CA ALA A 16 -19.74 57.26 -16.20
C ALA A 16 -20.24 55.82 -16.10
N LEU A 17 -20.06 55.07 -17.20
CA LEU A 17 -19.87 53.62 -17.14
C LEU A 17 -18.64 53.29 -16.28
N TYR A 18 -18.53 52.05 -15.82
CA TYR A 18 -17.47 51.45 -14.99
C TYR A 18 -17.68 51.43 -13.47
N ALA A 19 -18.68 50.67 -13.02
CA ALA A 19 -18.71 50.13 -11.65
C ALA A 19 -19.13 48.64 -11.61
N GLY A 20 -18.76 47.86 -12.63
CA GLY A 20 -19.22 46.48 -12.77
C GLY A 20 -18.22 45.51 -13.38
N LEU A 21 -16.91 45.74 -13.24
CA LEU A 21 -15.89 44.83 -13.79
C LEU A 21 -14.64 44.68 -12.91
N LEU A 22 -14.81 44.66 -11.58
CA LEU A 22 -13.70 44.41 -10.65
C LEU A 22 -14.01 43.34 -9.58
N LEU A 23 -15.05 42.53 -9.78
CA LEU A 23 -15.34 41.38 -8.91
C LEU A 23 -15.58 40.06 -9.67
N LEU A 24 -15.14 39.97 -10.93
CA LEU A 24 -15.10 38.72 -11.70
C LEU A 24 -13.69 38.32 -12.18
N THR A 25 -12.68 39.17 -11.98
CA THR A 25 -11.28 38.86 -12.33
C THR A 25 -10.52 38.14 -11.21
N ALA A 26 -10.96 38.29 -9.95
CA ALA A 26 -10.31 37.64 -8.82
C ALA A 26 -10.60 36.12 -8.69
N TRP A 27 -11.66 35.62 -9.34
CA TRP A 27 -11.98 34.18 -9.35
C TRP A 27 -11.48 33.44 -10.60
N LEU A 28 -11.18 34.14 -11.70
CA LEU A 28 -10.56 33.50 -12.87
C LEU A 28 -9.05 33.26 -12.68
N GLY A 29 -8.36 34.10 -11.91
CA GLY A 29 -6.94 33.94 -11.61
C GLY A 29 -6.62 32.78 -10.66
N ALA A 30 -7.55 32.41 -9.77
CA ALA A 30 -7.34 31.33 -8.80
C ALA A 30 -7.57 29.92 -9.39
N VAL A 31 -8.27 29.80 -10.52
CA VAL A 31 -8.43 28.52 -11.26
C VAL A 31 -7.23 28.26 -12.19
N LEU A 32 -6.50 29.30 -12.59
CA LEU A 32 -5.31 29.20 -13.46
C LEU A 32 -3.99 29.05 -12.68
N ALA A 33 -4.02 29.07 -11.35
CA ALA A 33 -2.86 28.87 -10.47
C ALA A 33 -2.85 27.49 -9.78
N LEU A 34 -3.69 26.56 -10.22
CA LEU A 34 -3.47 25.14 -9.93
C LEU A 34 -2.21 24.72 -10.69
N PRO A 35 -1.19 24.14 -10.02
CA PRO A 35 -0.11 23.50 -10.76
C PRO A 35 -0.75 22.52 -11.73
N PRO A 36 -0.28 22.42 -12.99
CA PRO A 36 -0.78 21.40 -13.88
C PRO A 36 -0.70 20.08 -13.13
N ALA A 37 -1.81 19.34 -13.09
CA ALA A 37 -1.78 17.95 -12.65
C ALA A 37 -0.54 17.35 -13.28
N ARG A 38 0.42 16.87 -12.46
CA ARG A 38 1.67 16.29 -12.94
C ARG A 38 1.29 15.43 -14.13
N ALA A 39 1.70 15.85 -15.33
CA ALA A 39 1.61 14.99 -16.48
C ALA A 39 2.26 13.70 -16.00
N HIS A 40 1.50 12.60 -15.99
CA HIS A 40 2.11 11.31 -15.77
C HIS A 40 3.28 11.28 -16.74
N ASP A 41 4.49 11.10 -16.22
CA ASP A 41 5.60 10.74 -17.09
C ASP A 41 5.07 9.59 -17.96
N PRO A 42 5.26 9.66 -19.30
CA PRO A 42 4.79 8.59 -20.16
C PRO A 42 5.31 7.29 -19.57
N ALA A 43 4.39 6.36 -19.27
CA ALA A 43 4.75 5.08 -18.70
C ALA A 43 5.95 4.56 -19.49
N PRO A 44 7.05 4.15 -18.82
CA PRO A 44 8.23 3.68 -19.52
C PRO A 44 7.77 2.65 -20.56
N PRO A 45 8.32 2.69 -21.79
CA PRO A 45 7.90 1.77 -22.84
C PRO A 45 7.92 0.35 -22.26
N ALA A 46 6.87 -0.42 -22.53
CA ALA A 46 6.63 -1.72 -21.87
C ALA A 46 7.85 -2.67 -21.94
N ASP A 47 8.74 -2.46 -22.93
CA ASP A 47 10.00 -3.18 -23.13
C ASP A 47 11.15 -2.81 -22.17
N ALA A 48 11.11 -1.64 -21.51
CA ALA A 48 12.18 -1.20 -20.60
C ALA A 48 12.23 -2.02 -19.28
N LEU A 49 11.18 -2.78 -18.98
CA LEU A 49 11.05 -3.61 -17.78
C LEU A 49 11.05 -5.12 -18.09
N VAL A 50 11.37 -5.51 -19.33
CA VAL A 50 11.42 -6.90 -19.77
C VAL A 50 12.83 -7.45 -19.59
N HIS A 51 12.95 -8.50 -18.80
CA HIS A 51 14.20 -9.21 -18.52
C HIS A 51 14.22 -10.57 -19.22
N GLN A 52 15.41 -10.99 -19.65
CA GLN A 52 15.61 -12.33 -20.19
C GLN A 52 15.75 -13.34 -19.04
N GLY A 53 14.98 -14.43 -19.11
CA GLY A 53 15.13 -15.58 -18.23
C GLY A 53 16.29 -16.47 -18.67
N LYS A 54 16.73 -17.36 -17.76
CA LYS A 54 17.74 -18.37 -18.12
C LYS A 54 17.13 -19.38 -19.11
N PRO A 55 17.84 -19.69 -20.21
CA PRO A 55 17.36 -20.70 -21.16
C PRO A 55 17.33 -22.09 -20.51
N GLY A 56 16.42 -22.94 -20.98
CA GLY A 56 16.26 -24.30 -20.47
C GLY A 56 15.20 -25.08 -21.26
N PRO A 57 14.77 -26.25 -20.76
CA PRO A 57 13.73 -27.07 -21.42
C PRO A 57 12.40 -26.33 -21.65
N TRP A 58 12.18 -25.25 -20.90
CA TRP A 58 11.06 -24.32 -20.99
C TRP A 58 11.18 -23.25 -22.08
N GLY A 59 12.31 -23.20 -22.79
CA GLY A 59 12.58 -22.26 -23.87
C GLY A 59 13.30 -20.99 -23.44
N GLU A 60 13.31 -20.01 -24.36
CA GLU A 60 13.71 -18.64 -24.08
C GLU A 60 12.54 -17.89 -23.43
N LEU A 61 12.80 -17.32 -22.25
CA LEU A 61 11.78 -16.60 -21.48
C LEU A 61 12.09 -15.12 -21.45
N GLU A 62 11.02 -14.34 -21.52
CA GLU A 62 11.01 -12.94 -21.16
C GLU A 62 10.08 -12.76 -19.97
N TYR A 63 10.44 -11.88 -19.04
CA TYR A 63 9.55 -11.57 -17.93
C TYR A 63 9.59 -10.10 -17.56
N SER A 64 8.43 -9.58 -17.17
CA SER A 64 8.34 -8.32 -16.44
C SER A 64 7.76 -8.58 -15.04
N ARG A 65 8.07 -7.71 -14.09
CA ARG A 65 7.42 -7.76 -12.77
C ARG A 65 6.06 -7.10 -12.85
N ILE A 66 5.07 -7.72 -12.22
CA ILE A 66 3.75 -7.15 -12.02
C ILE A 66 3.36 -7.26 -10.55
N MET A 67 2.48 -6.37 -10.14
CA MET A 67 1.83 -6.42 -8.83
C MET A 67 0.43 -6.98 -9.02
N ILE A 68 0.09 -8.02 -8.26
CA ILE A 68 -1.26 -8.57 -8.20
C ILE A 68 -1.89 -8.24 -6.85
N GLU A 69 -3.20 -8.08 -6.83
CA GLU A 69 -4.01 -7.82 -5.64
C GLU A 69 -5.00 -8.96 -5.42
N PRO A 70 -5.47 -9.17 -4.17
CA PRO A 70 -6.62 -10.02 -3.93
C PRO A 70 -7.83 -9.52 -4.74
N PRO A 71 -8.57 -10.40 -5.44
CA PRO A 71 -9.82 -10.04 -6.09
C PRO A 71 -10.86 -9.53 -5.07
N ASP A 72 -11.80 -8.70 -5.53
CA ASP A 72 -12.79 -8.04 -4.67
C ASP A 72 -13.67 -9.06 -3.93
N GLU A 73 -13.98 -10.20 -4.56
CA GLU A 73 -14.79 -11.28 -3.96
C GLU A 73 -14.12 -11.95 -2.74
N PHE A 74 -12.81 -11.79 -2.56
CA PHE A 74 -12.09 -12.29 -1.39
C PHE A 74 -11.94 -11.24 -0.28
N MET A 75 -12.39 -10.00 -0.52
CA MET A 75 -12.28 -8.93 0.45
C MET A 75 -13.58 -8.79 1.24
N PRO A 76 -13.52 -8.66 2.58
CA PRO A 76 -14.70 -8.31 3.35
C PRO A 76 -15.17 -6.90 2.96
N PRO A 77 -16.49 -6.65 2.91
CA PRO A 77 -17.03 -5.35 2.46
C PRO A 77 -16.70 -4.20 3.41
N ASP A 78 -16.42 -4.52 4.68
CA ASP A 78 -15.87 -3.57 5.64
C ASP A 78 -14.74 -4.25 6.42
N TYR A 79 -13.51 -3.85 6.12
CA TYR A 79 -12.34 -4.33 6.85
C TYR A 79 -12.05 -3.38 8.01
N THR A 80 -12.03 -3.94 9.22
CA THR A 80 -11.59 -3.25 10.43
C THR A 80 -10.48 -4.04 11.11
N ALA A 81 -9.66 -3.36 11.91
CA ALA A 81 -8.62 -4.00 12.70
C ALA A 81 -8.86 -3.71 14.18
N SER A 82 -8.72 -4.73 15.02
CA SER A 82 -8.76 -4.58 16.47
C SER A 82 -7.52 -3.86 16.97
N ALA A 83 -7.66 -3.12 18.08
CA ALA A 83 -6.56 -2.49 18.78
C ALA A 83 -5.44 -3.49 19.14
N ALA A 84 -4.23 -2.97 19.39
CA ALA A 84 -3.07 -3.79 19.70
C ALA A 84 -3.33 -4.73 20.90
N ARG A 85 -3.10 -6.02 20.67
CA ARG A 85 -3.12 -7.07 21.70
C ARG A 85 -1.91 -7.95 21.49
N TRP A 86 -0.97 -7.92 22.43
CA TRP A 86 0.25 -8.70 22.39
C TRP A 86 0.17 -9.83 23.41
N GLU A 87 0.22 -11.06 22.92
CA GLU A 87 0.14 -12.25 23.77
C GLU A 87 1.49 -12.94 23.90
N PHE A 88 1.97 -13.08 25.13
CA PHE A 88 3.20 -13.73 25.49
C PHE A 88 2.89 -15.08 26.15
N THR A 89 2.46 -16.05 25.34
CA THR A 89 2.19 -17.41 25.82
C THR A 89 3.45 -18.08 26.33
N GLY A 90 3.39 -18.67 27.53
CA GLY A 90 4.52 -19.34 28.19
C GLY A 90 5.61 -18.40 28.73
N PHE A 91 5.34 -17.09 28.77
CA PHE A 91 6.20 -16.14 29.47
C PHE A 91 5.74 -15.98 30.92
N ASP A 92 6.70 -15.91 31.83
CA ASP A 92 6.50 -15.36 33.17
C ASP A 92 6.78 -13.84 33.17
N PRO A 93 6.41 -13.11 34.25
CA PRO A 93 6.60 -11.66 34.31
C PRO A 93 8.07 -11.22 34.20
N VAL A 94 9.02 -11.99 34.73
CA VAL A 94 10.46 -11.66 34.71
C VAL A 94 10.97 -11.72 33.27
N ARG A 95 10.65 -12.80 32.56
CA ARG A 95 11.02 -12.96 31.15
C ARG A 95 10.42 -11.90 30.25
N LEU A 96 9.18 -11.47 30.52
CA LEU A 96 8.55 -10.36 29.79
C LEU A 96 9.30 -9.05 30.07
N GLU A 97 9.59 -8.75 31.33
CA GLU A 97 10.33 -7.55 31.69
C GLU A 97 11.74 -7.52 31.07
N ASP A 98 12.46 -8.64 31.10
CA ASP A 98 13.77 -8.78 30.44
C ASP A 98 13.68 -8.51 28.93
N LEU A 99 12.65 -9.04 28.26
CA LEU A 99 12.41 -8.74 26.85
C LEU A 99 12.21 -7.23 26.63
N LEU A 100 11.34 -6.59 27.42
CA LEU A 100 11.04 -5.16 27.27
C LEU A 100 12.28 -4.30 27.51
N ARG A 101 13.09 -4.61 28.53
CA ARG A 101 14.35 -3.90 28.82
C ARG A 101 15.37 -4.02 27.70
N ASN A 102 15.36 -5.13 26.96
CA ASN A 102 16.25 -5.39 25.84
C ASN A 102 15.65 -5.00 24.47
N ALA A 103 14.43 -4.45 24.42
CA ALA A 103 13.73 -4.11 23.18
C ALA A 103 14.04 -2.70 22.66
N ALA A 104 15.19 -2.11 23.01
CA ALA A 104 15.60 -0.77 22.55
C ALA A 104 14.49 0.30 22.73
N LEU A 105 13.73 0.21 23.82
CA LEU A 105 12.68 1.18 24.16
C LEU A 105 13.30 2.39 24.87
N ASP A 106 12.72 3.57 24.69
CA ASP A 106 13.03 4.68 25.58
C ASP A 106 12.44 4.46 26.99
N ALA A 107 12.84 5.29 27.95
CA ALA A 107 12.42 5.15 29.33
C ALA A 107 10.89 5.27 29.51
N THR A 108 10.25 6.16 28.75
CA THR A 108 8.81 6.40 28.82
C THR A 108 8.03 5.20 28.24
N GLN A 109 8.47 4.67 27.10
CA GLN A 109 7.91 3.49 26.46
C GLN A 109 8.06 2.25 27.34
N LEU A 110 9.23 2.05 27.94
CA LEU A 110 9.48 0.94 28.85
C LEU A 110 8.56 1.03 30.08
N GLN A 111 8.45 2.20 30.71
CA GLN A 111 7.53 2.40 31.83
C GLN A 111 6.08 2.13 31.42
N GLY A 112 5.64 2.64 30.27
CA GLY A 112 4.29 2.40 29.76
C GLY A 112 3.99 0.93 29.48
N LEU A 113 4.97 0.15 29.00
CA LEU A 113 4.80 -1.28 28.74
C LEU A 113 4.89 -2.16 29.99
N LEU A 114 5.51 -1.66 31.06
CA LEU A 114 5.55 -2.33 32.37
C LEU A 114 4.33 -2.00 33.25
N ASP A 115 3.48 -1.06 32.83
CA ASP A 115 2.28 -0.68 33.58
C ASP A 115 1.36 -1.91 33.80
N PRO A 116 1.09 -2.31 35.05
CA PRO A 116 0.17 -3.40 35.34
C PRO A 116 -1.24 -3.18 34.79
N ALA A 117 -1.68 -1.93 34.57
CA ALA A 117 -3.03 -1.60 34.11
C ALA A 117 -3.31 -2.08 32.67
N ILE A 118 -2.28 -2.15 31.82
CA ILE A 118 -2.41 -2.64 30.45
C ILE A 118 -2.16 -4.15 30.33
N ARG A 119 -1.82 -4.81 31.46
CA ARG A 119 -1.46 -6.22 31.52
C ARG A 119 -2.59 -7.07 32.09
N THR A 120 -2.91 -8.15 31.41
CA THR A 120 -3.78 -9.21 31.91
C THR A 120 -2.99 -10.51 32.01
N THR A 121 -2.99 -11.14 33.17
CA THR A 121 -2.37 -12.45 33.39
C THR A 121 -3.43 -13.54 33.29
N THR A 122 -3.15 -14.56 32.48
CA THR A 122 -3.91 -15.81 32.45
C THR A 122 -3.02 -16.95 32.96
N PRO A 123 -3.56 -18.17 33.20
CA PRO A 123 -2.75 -19.31 33.62
C PRO A 123 -1.62 -19.69 32.64
N THR A 124 -1.74 -19.32 31.36
CA THR A 124 -0.82 -19.74 30.29
C THR A 124 -0.14 -18.59 29.55
N SER A 125 -0.61 -17.35 29.73
CA SER A 125 -0.17 -16.21 28.93
C SER A 125 -0.15 -14.91 29.73
N LEU A 126 0.74 -14.01 29.34
CA LEU A 126 0.66 -12.59 29.68
C LEU A 126 0.16 -11.83 28.45
N ILE A 127 -0.87 -11.01 28.62
CA ILE A 127 -1.46 -10.22 27.53
C ILE A 127 -1.23 -8.74 27.82
N LEU A 128 -0.56 -8.04 26.91
CA LEU A 128 -0.44 -6.58 26.94
C LEU A 128 -1.41 -5.94 25.94
N ARG A 129 -2.05 -4.85 26.33
CA ARG A 129 -2.86 -3.97 25.48
C ARG A 129 -2.25 -2.57 25.45
N PRO A 130 -1.14 -2.38 24.71
CA PRO A 130 -0.46 -1.10 24.68
C PRO A 130 -1.36 -0.02 24.07
N PRO A 131 -1.27 1.23 24.55
CA PRO A 131 -1.96 2.36 23.91
C PRO A 131 -1.45 2.59 22.49
N ASP A 132 -2.35 2.97 21.58
CA ASP A 132 -2.03 3.23 20.17
C ASP A 132 -0.88 4.24 20.01
N ASP A 133 -0.84 5.28 20.84
CA ASP A 133 0.21 6.31 20.81
C ASP A 133 1.60 5.72 21.12
N LEU A 134 1.68 4.78 22.08
CA LEU A 134 2.92 4.09 22.40
C LEU A 134 3.37 3.24 21.21
N VAL A 135 2.45 2.48 20.61
CA VAL A 135 2.75 1.60 19.46
C VAL A 135 3.19 2.42 18.24
N LEU A 136 2.54 3.55 17.99
CA LEU A 136 2.85 4.47 16.89
C LEU A 136 4.29 4.98 16.98
N HIS A 137 4.77 5.30 18.18
CA HIS A 137 6.08 5.91 18.42
C HIS A 137 7.22 4.90 18.65
N LEU A 138 6.96 3.59 18.58
CA LEU A 138 8.03 2.60 18.62
C LEU A 138 9.02 2.80 17.47
N SER A 139 10.31 2.78 17.80
CA SER A 139 11.36 2.81 16.79
C SER A 139 11.31 1.55 15.89
N PRO A 140 11.84 1.60 14.66
CA PRO A 140 11.93 0.40 13.81
C PRO A 140 12.69 -0.76 14.48
N GLU A 141 13.68 -0.46 15.33
CA GLU A 141 14.45 -1.46 16.07
C GLU A 141 13.62 -2.10 17.19
N SER A 142 12.94 -1.29 18.02
CA SER A 142 12.07 -1.78 19.08
C SER A 142 10.94 -2.64 18.50
N ARG A 143 10.33 -2.16 17.41
CA ARG A 143 9.31 -2.89 16.67
C ARG A 143 9.85 -4.22 16.14
N ALA A 144 11.06 -4.24 15.57
CA ALA A 144 11.67 -5.47 15.10
C ALA A 144 11.88 -6.49 16.24
N ILE A 145 12.42 -6.08 17.39
CA ILE A 145 12.67 -6.98 18.53
C ILE A 145 11.36 -7.54 19.07
N LEU A 146 10.39 -6.67 19.37
CA LEU A 146 9.10 -7.07 19.94
C LEU A 146 8.32 -7.94 18.95
N TYR A 147 8.17 -7.51 17.71
CA TYR A 147 7.26 -8.18 16.77
C TYR A 147 7.86 -9.46 16.22
N ASN A 148 9.18 -9.56 16.09
CA ASN A 148 9.82 -10.84 15.75
C ASN A 148 9.73 -11.85 16.91
N THR A 149 9.61 -11.39 18.16
CA THR A 149 9.32 -12.25 19.31
C THR A 149 7.86 -12.70 19.29
N LEU A 150 6.92 -11.75 19.16
CA LEU A 150 5.48 -12.05 19.09
C LEU A 150 5.13 -12.99 17.93
N ALA A 151 5.81 -12.89 16.80
CA ALA A 151 5.61 -13.76 15.65
C ALA A 151 5.91 -15.25 15.92
N ARG A 152 6.68 -15.56 16.97
CA ARG A 152 7.02 -16.93 17.36
C ARG A 152 6.04 -17.50 18.39
N LEU A 153 5.17 -16.65 18.94
CA LEU A 153 4.23 -17.01 19.99
C LEU A 153 2.82 -17.12 19.40
N PRO A 154 2.01 -18.11 19.83
CA PRO A 154 0.61 -18.18 19.43
C PRO A 154 -0.18 -16.96 19.93
N GLY A 155 -1.32 -16.68 19.31
CA GLY A 155 -2.20 -15.58 19.71
C GLY A 155 -1.88 -14.21 19.11
N ASN A 156 -0.91 -14.13 18.18
CA ASN A 156 -0.47 -12.88 17.55
C ASN A 156 -0.57 -12.93 16.01
N PRO A 157 -1.77 -13.10 15.42
CA PRO A 157 -1.93 -13.39 13.99
C PRO A 157 -1.29 -12.35 13.06
N LEU A 158 -1.41 -11.05 13.37
CA LEU A 158 -0.80 -9.97 12.56
C LEU A 158 0.73 -9.88 12.67
N HIS A 159 1.34 -10.54 13.65
CA HIS A 159 2.79 -10.64 13.79
C HIS A 159 3.33 -11.94 13.19
N GLN A 160 2.53 -13.01 13.26
CA GLN A 160 2.78 -14.31 12.61
C GLN A 160 2.69 -14.19 11.09
N GLU A 161 1.60 -13.61 10.60
CA GLU A 161 1.31 -13.37 9.18
C GLU A 161 1.13 -11.86 8.89
N PRO A 162 2.21 -11.07 8.99
CA PRO A 162 2.18 -9.63 8.70
C PRO A 162 2.06 -9.38 7.19
N PHE A 163 1.62 -8.18 6.84
CA PHE A 163 1.76 -7.70 5.46
C PHE A 163 3.26 -7.58 5.15
N ARG A 164 3.69 -8.22 4.06
CA ARG A 164 5.09 -8.38 3.70
C ARG A 164 5.39 -7.65 2.40
N PHE A 165 6.34 -6.72 2.49
CA PHE A 165 6.84 -5.94 1.38
C PHE A 165 8.26 -6.39 1.04
N ARG A 166 8.55 -6.36 -0.25
CA ARG A 166 9.92 -6.43 -0.73
C ARG A 166 10.59 -5.08 -0.46
N ALA A 167 11.72 -5.11 0.25
CA ALA A 167 12.40 -3.88 0.66
C ALA A 167 12.85 -3.04 -0.55
N ASP A 168 13.17 -3.69 -1.67
CA ASP A 168 13.58 -3.06 -2.92
C ASP A 168 12.43 -2.52 -3.77
N LEU A 169 11.17 -2.81 -3.41
CA LEU A 169 9.98 -2.41 -4.17
C LEU A 169 9.00 -1.56 -3.36
N ILE A 170 9.40 -1.08 -2.17
CA ILE A 170 8.47 -0.38 -1.28
C ILE A 170 7.98 0.95 -1.88
N ASP A 171 8.82 1.61 -2.68
CA ASP A 171 8.46 2.89 -3.29
C ASP A 171 7.44 2.72 -4.41
N ASP A 172 7.58 1.66 -5.21
CA ASP A 172 6.64 1.31 -6.28
C ASP A 172 5.37 0.63 -5.74
N TRP A 173 5.41 0.12 -4.50
CA TRP A 173 4.33 -0.72 -3.95
C TRP A 173 2.98 -0.03 -3.90
N PHE A 174 2.98 1.28 -3.63
CA PHE A 174 1.78 2.10 -3.53
C PHE A 174 1.46 2.87 -4.82
N GLU A 175 2.30 2.73 -5.85
CA GLU A 175 2.05 3.36 -7.15
C GLU A 175 0.73 2.85 -7.75
N GLY A 176 -0.04 3.78 -8.32
CA GLY A 176 -1.35 3.48 -8.92
C GLY A 176 -2.41 2.92 -7.97
N SER A 177 -2.15 2.86 -6.65
CA SER A 177 -3.06 2.25 -5.67
C SER A 177 -4.25 3.15 -5.27
N GLY A 178 -4.15 4.45 -5.52
CA GLY A 178 -5.11 5.44 -5.01
C GLY A 178 -5.02 5.70 -3.50
N VAL A 179 -4.07 5.09 -2.79
CA VAL A 179 -3.84 5.35 -1.36
C VAL A 179 -3.21 6.74 -1.19
N ARG A 180 -3.80 7.56 -0.31
CA ARG A 180 -3.32 8.91 -0.02
C ARG A 180 -1.90 8.93 0.56
N THR A 181 -1.08 9.90 0.17
CA THR A 181 0.34 10.01 0.55
C THR A 181 0.57 10.06 2.06
N GLU A 182 -0.34 10.68 2.81
CA GLU A 182 -0.27 10.79 4.26
C GLU A 182 -0.39 9.40 4.93
N ILE A 183 -1.23 8.54 4.36
CA ILE A 183 -1.43 7.16 4.82
C ILE A 183 -0.22 6.31 4.48
N VAL A 184 0.35 6.47 3.27
CA VAL A 184 1.59 5.78 2.88
C VAL A 184 2.75 6.18 3.81
N THR A 185 2.88 7.47 4.12
CA THR A 185 3.89 7.98 5.06
C THR A 185 3.74 7.36 6.44
N ARG A 186 2.50 7.28 6.95
CA ARG A 186 2.22 6.63 8.24
C ARG A 186 2.56 5.14 8.21
N ILE A 187 2.24 4.43 7.13
CA ILE A 187 2.61 3.01 6.99
C ILE A 187 4.12 2.84 6.99
N ARG A 188 4.86 3.68 6.26
CA ARG A 188 6.33 3.65 6.23
C ARG A 188 6.96 3.80 7.62
N GLN A 189 6.38 4.66 8.48
CA GLN A 189 6.83 4.82 9.87
C GLN A 189 6.63 3.56 10.71
N LEU A 190 5.61 2.76 10.39
CA LEU A 190 5.24 1.54 11.12
C LEU A 190 5.93 0.28 10.57
N LEU A 191 6.78 0.40 9.54
CA LEU A 191 7.50 -0.73 8.99
C LEU A 191 8.64 -1.18 9.91
N TYR A 192 8.90 -2.48 9.92
CA TYR A 192 10.04 -3.08 10.60
C TYR A 192 10.67 -4.17 9.74
N ARG A 193 11.92 -4.53 10.05
CA ARG A 193 12.66 -5.56 9.30
C ARG A 193 12.56 -6.93 9.97
N ARG A 194 12.41 -7.95 9.13
CA ARG A 194 12.62 -9.37 9.47
C ARG A 194 13.37 -10.03 8.32
N GLY A 195 14.67 -10.26 8.52
CA GLY A 195 15.57 -10.63 7.42
C GLY A 195 15.56 -9.57 6.32
N ASN A 196 15.36 -9.99 5.06
CA ASN A 196 15.35 -9.11 3.89
C ASN A 196 13.97 -8.53 3.55
N SER A 197 12.97 -8.70 4.43
CA SER A 197 11.62 -8.20 4.22
C SER A 197 11.31 -7.01 5.12
N LEU A 198 10.55 -6.07 4.57
CA LEU A 198 9.85 -5.04 5.35
C LEU A 198 8.45 -5.58 5.69
N LEU A 199 8.04 -5.42 6.94
CA LEU A 199 6.80 -5.97 7.47
C LEU A 199 5.94 -4.86 8.07
N PHE A 200 4.62 -5.04 8.01
CA PHE A 200 3.63 -4.18 8.64
C PHE A 200 2.62 -5.03 9.40
N SER A 201 2.40 -4.72 10.68
CA SER A 201 1.54 -5.49 11.60
C SER A 201 0.44 -4.64 12.25
N ASP A 202 0.37 -3.33 11.97
CA ASP A 202 -0.44 -2.38 12.73
C ASP A 202 -1.55 -1.71 11.89
N PRO A 203 -2.42 -2.46 11.20
CA PRO A 203 -3.51 -1.86 10.41
C PRO A 203 -4.48 -1.02 11.27
N HIS A 204 -4.58 -1.30 12.58
CA HIS A 204 -5.41 -0.55 13.51
C HIS A 204 -4.98 0.92 13.68
N LEU A 205 -3.71 1.26 13.43
CA LEU A 205 -3.19 2.64 13.54
C LEU A 205 -3.44 3.49 12.28
N VAL A 206 -3.87 2.86 11.18
CA VAL A 206 -4.03 3.52 9.87
C VAL A 206 -5.47 3.49 9.37
N LEU A 207 -6.18 2.37 9.55
CA LEU A 207 -7.54 2.21 9.05
C LEU A 207 -8.56 3.23 9.60
N PRO A 208 -8.51 3.65 10.88
CA PRO A 208 -9.44 4.65 11.40
C PRO A 208 -9.33 6.03 10.73
N ALA A 209 -8.20 6.33 10.07
CA ALA A 209 -8.02 7.58 9.34
C ALA A 209 -8.72 7.60 7.96
N LEU A 210 -9.31 6.47 7.55
CA LEU A 210 -10.04 6.31 6.29
C LEU A 210 -11.55 6.39 6.54
N ALA A 211 -12.21 7.33 5.87
CA ALA A 211 -13.61 7.66 6.14
C ALA A 211 -14.56 6.55 5.68
N THR A 212 -14.27 5.95 4.53
CA THR A 212 -15.19 5.02 3.86
C THR A 212 -14.71 3.57 3.93
N ALA A 213 -15.65 2.62 3.90
CA ALA A 213 -15.35 1.19 3.81
C ALA A 213 -14.55 0.86 2.54
N THR A 214 -14.89 1.51 1.41
CA THR A 214 -14.17 1.37 0.14
C THR A 214 -12.70 1.75 0.26
N GLU A 215 -12.38 2.87 0.92
CA GLU A 215 -10.98 3.26 1.17
C GLU A 215 -10.24 2.23 2.04
N ARG A 216 -10.91 1.70 3.08
CA ARG A 216 -10.32 0.66 3.95
C ARG A 216 -10.02 -0.61 3.19
N VAL A 217 -10.97 -1.09 2.37
CA VAL A 217 -10.77 -2.27 1.52
C VAL A 217 -9.65 -2.03 0.51
N GLN A 218 -9.64 -0.87 -0.15
CA GLN A 218 -8.59 -0.52 -1.11
C GLN A 218 -7.20 -0.50 -0.45
N LEU A 219 -7.08 0.03 0.77
CA LEU A 219 -5.82 -0.02 1.51
C LEU A 219 -5.41 -1.46 1.79
N VAL A 220 -6.31 -2.30 2.30
CA VAL A 220 -5.97 -3.69 2.66
C VAL A 220 -5.58 -4.50 1.42
N LYS A 221 -6.26 -4.33 0.29
CA LYS A 221 -5.85 -4.91 -1.00
C LYS A 221 -4.44 -4.50 -1.38
N THR A 222 -4.14 -3.20 -1.24
CA THR A 222 -2.81 -2.64 -1.53
C THR A 222 -1.73 -3.23 -0.61
N LEU A 223 -2.00 -3.34 0.69
CA LEU A 223 -1.11 -3.97 1.67
C LEU A 223 -0.90 -5.47 1.37
N ALA A 224 -1.93 -6.14 0.86
CA ALA A 224 -1.93 -7.55 0.52
C ALA A 224 -1.34 -7.88 -0.86
N ARG A 225 -0.91 -6.87 -1.64
CA ARG A 225 -0.30 -7.05 -2.96
C ARG A 225 0.81 -8.11 -2.93
N LYS A 226 1.02 -8.78 -4.06
CA LYS A 226 2.17 -9.67 -4.27
C LYS A 226 2.91 -9.25 -5.53
N SER A 227 4.23 -9.13 -5.41
CA SER A 227 5.12 -9.03 -6.57
C SER A 227 5.25 -10.41 -7.21
N THR A 228 4.90 -10.50 -8.48
CA THR A 228 5.01 -11.72 -9.29
C THR A 228 5.57 -11.38 -10.68
N LEU A 229 5.71 -12.39 -11.54
CA LEU A 229 6.25 -12.25 -12.89
C LEU A 229 5.14 -12.48 -13.92
N LEU A 230 5.05 -11.57 -14.89
CA LEU A 230 4.38 -11.84 -16.16
C LEU A 230 5.42 -12.46 -17.09
N LEU A 231 5.24 -13.72 -17.46
CA LEU A 231 6.17 -14.49 -18.29
C LEU A 231 5.66 -14.58 -19.73
N LYS A 232 6.56 -14.38 -20.69
CA LYS A 232 6.38 -14.64 -22.11
C LYS A 232 7.40 -15.68 -22.56
N VAL A 233 6.96 -16.66 -23.34
CA VAL A 233 7.86 -17.64 -23.98
C VAL A 233 8.11 -17.18 -25.41
N ARG A 234 9.38 -16.99 -25.78
CA ARG A 234 9.75 -16.67 -27.15
C ARG A 234 9.79 -17.95 -27.99
N ILE A 235 8.96 -18.00 -29.02
CA ILE A 235 8.92 -19.10 -29.98
C ILE A 235 9.44 -18.59 -31.31
N LYS A 236 10.56 -19.16 -31.75
CA LYS A 236 11.20 -18.87 -33.03
C LYS A 236 10.98 -20.05 -34.00
N PRO A 237 11.13 -19.84 -35.31
CA PRO A 237 11.01 -20.93 -36.30
C PRO A 237 11.95 -22.12 -36.04
N ASP A 238 13.09 -21.90 -35.39
CA ASP A 238 14.13 -22.88 -35.06
C ASP A 238 14.05 -23.40 -33.61
N SER A 239 13.02 -23.03 -32.84
CA SER A 239 12.87 -23.48 -31.45
C SER A 239 12.63 -25.00 -31.35
N ASP A 240 13.16 -25.63 -30.30
CA ASP A 240 12.89 -27.04 -29.99
C ASP A 240 11.46 -27.21 -29.44
N LEU A 241 10.51 -27.35 -30.38
CA LEU A 241 9.09 -27.49 -30.05
C LEU A 241 8.78 -28.78 -29.29
N GLU A 242 9.59 -29.83 -29.43
CA GLU A 242 9.38 -31.08 -28.71
C GLU A 242 9.79 -30.95 -27.24
N SER A 243 10.90 -30.27 -26.94
CA SER A 243 11.27 -29.94 -25.57
C SER A 243 10.23 -29.00 -24.93
N LEU A 244 9.81 -27.95 -25.64
CA LEU A 244 8.77 -27.03 -25.16
C LEU A 244 7.45 -27.74 -24.88
N ALA A 245 6.99 -28.60 -25.80
CA ALA A 245 5.77 -29.37 -25.63
C ALA A 245 5.88 -30.39 -24.48
N ARG A 246 7.07 -30.93 -24.23
CA ARG A 246 7.31 -31.82 -23.09
C ARG A 246 7.26 -31.07 -21.77
N TYR A 247 7.86 -29.88 -21.70
CA TYR A 247 7.88 -29.07 -20.49
C TYR A 247 6.50 -28.47 -20.16
N TRP A 248 5.93 -27.71 -21.09
CA TRP A 248 4.66 -27.01 -20.88
C TRP A 248 3.43 -27.92 -21.00
N GLY A 249 3.56 -29.03 -21.73
CA GLY A 249 2.50 -30.03 -21.92
C GLY A 249 2.39 -31.10 -20.82
N GLY A 250 3.02 -30.88 -19.66
CA GLY A 250 2.86 -31.72 -18.48
C GLY A 250 1.38 -31.98 -18.14
N GLY A 251 1.10 -33.15 -17.55
CA GLY A 251 -0.27 -33.54 -17.16
C GLY A 251 -1.19 -33.91 -18.33
N ARG A 252 -0.68 -34.60 -19.36
CA ARG A 252 -1.41 -35.07 -20.56
C ARG A 252 -1.85 -33.98 -21.56
N ARG A 253 -1.44 -32.73 -21.37
CA ARG A 253 -1.76 -31.59 -22.26
C ARG A 253 -0.85 -31.47 -23.49
N ARG A 254 0.14 -32.36 -23.63
CA ARG A 254 1.11 -32.32 -24.75
C ARG A 254 0.44 -32.31 -26.13
N LYS A 255 -0.65 -33.08 -26.31
CA LYS A 255 -1.40 -33.12 -27.57
C LYS A 255 -2.12 -31.81 -27.90
N ASP A 256 -2.41 -30.98 -26.89
CA ASP A 256 -3.10 -29.69 -27.04
C ASP A 256 -2.08 -28.55 -27.18
N VAL A 257 -0.97 -28.61 -26.45
CA VAL A 257 0.10 -27.60 -26.46
C VAL A 257 0.95 -27.66 -27.73
N ARG A 258 1.28 -28.86 -28.22
CA ARG A 258 2.17 -29.02 -29.38
C ARG A 258 1.65 -28.36 -30.66
N PRO A 259 0.37 -28.52 -31.07
CA PRO A 259 -0.17 -27.83 -32.24
C PRO A 259 -0.14 -26.31 -32.10
N LEU A 260 -0.39 -25.77 -30.90
CA LEU A 260 -0.30 -24.34 -30.63
C LEU A 260 1.13 -23.82 -30.85
N LEU A 261 2.14 -24.51 -30.30
CA LEU A 261 3.54 -24.15 -30.49
C LEU A 261 3.96 -24.22 -31.97
N LEU A 262 3.50 -25.24 -32.71
CA LEU A 262 3.72 -25.36 -34.16
C LEU A 262 3.11 -24.20 -34.93
N SER A 263 1.92 -23.72 -34.52
CA SER A 263 1.27 -22.57 -35.14
C SER A 263 2.05 -21.28 -34.85
N LEU A 264 2.47 -21.06 -33.60
CA LEU A 264 3.23 -19.87 -33.19
C LEU A 264 4.60 -19.81 -33.88
N ALA A 265 5.27 -20.95 -34.08
CA ALA A 265 6.55 -21.01 -34.80
C ALA A 265 6.43 -20.61 -36.29
N ARG A 266 5.25 -20.80 -36.91
CA ARG A 266 4.98 -20.37 -38.29
C ARG A 266 4.68 -18.87 -38.42
N HIS A 267 4.34 -18.22 -37.31
CA HIS A 267 3.98 -16.80 -37.25
C HIS A 267 4.78 -16.08 -36.15
N PRO A 268 6.12 -15.95 -36.31
CA PRO A 268 6.96 -15.29 -35.31
C PRO A 268 6.58 -13.81 -35.18
N GLY A 269 6.25 -13.36 -33.96
CA GLY A 269 5.96 -11.95 -33.63
C GLY A 269 4.50 -11.63 -33.27
N ALA A 270 3.61 -12.63 -33.21
CA ALA A 270 2.26 -12.49 -32.65
C ALA A 270 2.24 -12.57 -31.12
#